data_AF-A0A3M5KTZ6-F1
#
_entry.id   AF-A0A3M5KTZ6-F1
#
_cell.length_a   1.000
_cell.length_b   1.000
_cell.length_c   1.000
_cell.angle_alpha   90.00
_cell.angle_beta   90.00
_cell.angle_gamma   90.00
#
_symmetry.space_group_name_H-M   'P 1'
#
loop_
_entity.id
_entity.type
_entity.pdbx_description
1 polymer ?
#
loop_
_entity_poly.entity_id
_entity_poly.type
_entity_poly.pdbx_seq_one_letter_code
_entity_poly.pdbx_strand_id
1 'polypeptide(L)'
;QAELLAWNQAQGNVAQMSANRRRMTNIGTFRAYALAYLKSHVDINPNMTCMVRQLEPTSQGIPLEIYCFTRTTVWVDYERIQGDIFDYLITVMPEFGLSLYQQPSGADMRVGLRGEPARVGAGREIETLPTEHSADHA
;
A
#
# COMPACT_ATOMS: atom_id res chain seq x y z
N GLN A 1 -20.58 -6.66 2.44
CA GLN A 1 -21.48 -6.59 1.26
C GLN A 1 -22.86 -6.02 1.61
N ALA A 2 -23.47 -6.40 2.74
CA ALA A 2 -24.80 -5.94 3.15
C ALA A 2 -24.97 -4.41 3.18
N GLU A 3 -23.98 -3.66 3.67
CA GLU A 3 -24.03 -2.19 3.75
C GLU A 3 -24.09 -1.50 2.37
N LEU A 4 -23.29 -1.97 1.41
CA LEU A 4 -23.29 -1.45 0.04
C LEU A 4 -24.63 -1.70 -0.66
N LEU A 5 -25.23 -2.87 -0.41
CA LEU A 5 -26.54 -3.22 -0.96
C LEU A 5 -27.64 -2.36 -0.33
N ALA A 6 -27.64 -2.18 0.99
CA ALA A 6 -28.58 -1.33 1.70
C ALA A 6 -28.50 0.13 1.23
N TRP A 7 -27.28 0.65 1.03
CA TRP A 7 -27.08 2.01 0.50
C TRP A 7 -27.63 2.16 -0.92
N ASN A 8 -27.32 1.20 -1.82
CA ASN A 8 -27.81 1.22 -3.19
C ASN A 8 -29.35 1.08 -3.25
N GLN A 9 -29.95 0.29 -2.35
CA GLN A 9 -31.41 0.14 -2.26
C GLN A 9 -32.10 1.39 -1.70
N ALA A 10 -31.47 2.11 -0.77
CA ALA A 10 -32.00 3.36 -0.20
C ALA A 10 -32.06 4.52 -1.21
N GLN A 11 -31.34 4.43 -2.34
CA GLN A 11 -31.28 5.48 -3.37
C GLN A 11 -32.44 5.42 -4.41
N GLY A 12 -33.36 4.46 -4.29
CA GLY A 12 -34.57 4.38 -5.12
C GLY A 12 -34.29 4.38 -6.63
N ASN A 13 -35.02 5.20 -7.41
CA ASN A 13 -34.87 5.28 -8.87
C ASN A 13 -33.51 5.84 -9.33
N VAL A 14 -32.76 6.53 -8.47
CA VAL A 14 -31.43 7.09 -8.81
C VAL A 14 -30.41 5.95 -9.02
N ALA A 15 -30.56 4.82 -8.32
CA ALA A 15 -29.69 3.65 -8.45
C ALA A 15 -29.97 2.76 -9.69
N GLN A 16 -31.03 3.05 -10.46
CA GLN A 16 -31.34 2.29 -11.70
C GLN A 16 -30.29 2.54 -12.78
N MET A 17 -29.66 3.72 -12.80
CA MET A 17 -28.48 3.97 -13.63
C MET A 17 -27.26 3.29 -12.99
N SER A 18 -26.62 2.40 -13.75
CA SER A 18 -25.45 1.63 -13.32
C SER A 18 -24.29 2.47 -12.77
N ALA A 19 -24.22 3.75 -13.18
CA ALA A 19 -23.24 4.75 -12.74
C ALA A 19 -23.47 5.27 -11.30
N ASN A 20 -24.71 5.25 -10.81
CA ASN A 20 -25.08 5.79 -9.49
C ASN A 20 -24.99 4.74 -8.37
N ARG A 21 -24.61 3.51 -8.70
CA ARG A 21 -24.39 2.45 -7.70
C ARG A 21 -23.01 2.59 -7.09
N ARG A 22 -22.93 2.58 -5.77
CA ARG A 22 -21.66 2.45 -5.06
C ARG A 22 -21.08 1.07 -5.35
N ARG A 23 -19.91 1.04 -5.96
CA ARG A 23 -19.15 -0.17 -6.27
C ARG A 23 -17.94 -0.28 -5.36
N MET A 24 -17.60 -1.50 -5.01
CA MET A 24 -16.32 -1.80 -4.40
C MET A 24 -15.25 -1.70 -5.50
N THR A 25 -14.22 -0.90 -5.26
CA THR A 25 -13.07 -0.78 -6.15
C THR A 25 -11.83 -1.29 -5.41
N ASN A 26 -10.84 -1.80 -6.14
CA ASN A 26 -9.59 -2.27 -5.55
C ASN A 26 -8.93 -1.18 -4.70
N ILE A 27 -8.83 0.03 -5.25
CA ILE A 27 -8.30 1.20 -4.54
C ILE A 27 -9.16 1.62 -3.33
N GLY A 28 -10.50 1.51 -3.43
CA GLY A 28 -11.39 1.80 -2.31
C GLY A 28 -11.23 0.80 -1.16
N THR A 29 -11.02 -0.48 -1.51
CA THR A 29 -10.80 -1.58 -0.56
C THR A 29 -9.44 -1.44 0.12
N PHE A 30 -8.37 -1.21 -0.66
CA PHE A 30 -7.03 -0.96 -0.14
C PHE A 30 -6.98 0.26 0.79
N ARG A 31 -7.67 1.35 0.45
CA ARG A 31 -7.76 2.54 1.30
C ARG A 31 -8.44 2.24 2.64
N ALA A 32 -9.53 1.49 2.63
CA ALA A 32 -10.22 1.09 3.86
C ALA A 32 -9.35 0.16 4.71
N TYR A 33 -8.63 -0.77 4.07
CA TYR A 33 -7.66 -1.64 4.70
C TYR A 33 -6.52 -0.84 5.38
N ALA A 34 -5.88 0.06 4.64
CA ALA A 34 -4.78 0.89 5.16
C ALA A 34 -5.23 1.73 6.37
N LEU A 35 -6.44 2.31 6.33
CA LEU A 35 -7.00 3.03 7.47
C LEU A 35 -7.20 2.13 8.69
N ALA A 36 -7.71 0.91 8.49
CA ALA A 36 -7.90 -0.04 9.58
C ALA A 36 -6.55 -0.48 10.19
N TYR A 37 -5.56 -0.75 9.34
CA TYR A 37 -4.19 -1.04 9.75
C TYR A 37 -3.61 0.07 10.64
N LEU A 38 -3.64 1.33 10.18
CA LEU A 38 -3.14 2.48 10.93
C LEU A 38 -3.84 2.66 12.28
N LYS A 39 -5.18 2.50 12.32
CA LYS A 39 -5.95 2.61 13.57
C LYS A 39 -5.64 1.50 14.58
N SER A 40 -5.22 0.34 14.11
CA SER A 40 -4.79 -0.78 14.95
C SER A 40 -3.29 -0.74 15.33
N HIS A 41 -2.51 0.15 14.70
CA HIS A 41 -1.07 0.20 14.87
C HIS A 41 -0.69 0.74 16.24
N VAL A 42 0.17 0.01 16.97
CA VAL A 42 0.52 0.32 18.37
C VAL A 42 1.21 1.68 18.54
N ASP A 43 2.01 2.07 17.56
CA ASP A 43 2.77 3.33 17.57
C ASP A 43 1.98 4.55 17.06
N ILE A 44 0.77 4.35 16.53
CA ILE A 44 -0.10 5.44 16.09
C ILE A 44 -0.98 5.92 17.25
N ASN A 45 -1.15 7.23 17.36
CA ASN A 45 -1.94 7.87 18.38
C ASN A 45 -3.45 7.77 18.02
N PRO A 46 -4.25 7.01 18.78
CA PRO A 46 -5.66 6.80 18.46
C PRO A 46 -6.54 8.03 18.76
N ASN A 47 -6.05 8.99 19.54
CA ASN A 47 -6.81 10.17 19.97
C ASN A 47 -6.61 11.36 19.02
N MET A 48 -5.84 11.19 17.94
CA MET A 48 -5.59 12.23 16.95
C MET A 48 -6.10 11.81 15.58
N THR A 49 -6.15 12.78 14.65
CA THR A 49 -6.65 12.54 13.30
C THR A 49 -5.86 11.44 12.61
N CYS A 50 -6.57 10.45 12.09
CA CYS A 50 -6.03 9.38 11.26
C CYS A 50 -6.92 9.23 10.02
N MET A 51 -6.33 9.40 8.84
CA MET A 51 -7.02 9.44 7.56
C MET A 51 -6.18 8.79 6.47
N VAL A 52 -6.84 8.09 5.55
CA VAL A 52 -6.27 7.71 4.26
C VAL A 52 -7.23 8.21 3.19
N ARG A 53 -6.75 9.09 2.29
CA ARG A 53 -7.59 9.69 1.23
C ARG A 53 -6.92 9.58 -0.13
N GLN A 54 -7.74 9.63 -1.17
CA GLN A 54 -7.26 9.78 -2.54
C GLN A 54 -7.04 11.26 -2.81
N LEU A 55 -5.94 11.58 -3.48
CA LEU A 55 -5.70 12.90 -4.05
C LEU A 55 -6.21 12.96 -5.50
N GLU A 56 -6.10 14.12 -6.12
CA GLU A 56 -6.48 14.30 -7.52
C GLU A 56 -5.70 13.33 -8.43
N PRO A 57 -6.36 12.65 -9.39
CA PRO A 57 -5.68 11.80 -10.35
C PRO A 57 -4.64 12.56 -11.18
N THR A 58 -3.53 11.91 -11.47
CA THR A 58 -2.42 12.47 -12.25
C THR A 58 -2.07 11.55 -13.42
N SER A 59 -1.13 11.97 -14.26
CA SER A 59 -0.53 11.09 -15.28
C SER A 59 0.22 9.88 -14.69
N GLN A 60 0.56 9.94 -13.40
CA GLN A 60 1.28 8.90 -12.66
C GLN A 60 0.31 8.00 -11.85
N GLY A 61 -0.99 8.07 -12.13
CA GLY A 61 -2.03 7.32 -11.41
C GLY A 61 -2.76 8.13 -10.35
N ILE A 62 -3.39 7.44 -9.41
CA ILE A 62 -4.21 8.03 -8.34
C ILE A 62 -3.40 8.01 -7.03
N PRO A 63 -2.88 9.16 -6.56
CA PRO A 63 -2.10 9.19 -5.33
C PRO A 63 -2.98 8.93 -4.11
N LEU A 64 -2.40 8.27 -3.10
CA LEU A 64 -3.00 8.10 -1.78
C LEU A 64 -2.20 8.92 -0.76
N GLU A 65 -2.90 9.74 0.00
CA GLU A 65 -2.35 10.43 1.16
C GLU A 65 -2.68 9.64 2.42
N ILE A 66 -1.63 9.37 3.20
CA ILE A 66 -1.72 8.77 4.54
C ILE A 66 -1.40 9.86 5.55
N TYR A 67 -2.35 10.13 6.44
CA TYR A 67 -2.22 11.16 7.47
C TYR A 67 -2.50 10.55 8.84
N CYS A 68 -1.51 10.53 9.72
CA CYS A 68 -1.63 10.01 11.08
C CYS A 68 -0.59 10.68 12.00
N PHE A 69 -0.81 10.56 13.30
CA PHE A 69 0.15 11.02 14.32
C PHE A 69 0.73 9.82 15.06
N THR A 70 2.05 9.82 15.26
CA THR A 70 2.74 8.85 16.12
C THR A 70 2.53 9.18 17.59
N ARG A 71 2.72 8.19 18.47
CA ARG A 71 2.73 8.38 19.93
C ARG A 71 4.03 9.02 20.45
N THR A 72 5.06 9.04 19.62
CA THR A 72 6.40 9.56 19.94
C THR A 72 6.74 10.76 19.06
N THR A 73 7.58 11.65 19.59
CA THR A 73 8.21 12.77 18.87
C THR A 73 9.72 12.56 18.68
N VAL A 74 10.26 11.42 19.13
CA VAL A 74 11.66 11.06 18.93
C VAL A 74 11.90 10.85 17.44
N TRP A 75 12.82 11.62 16.87
CA TRP A 75 13.06 11.63 15.42
C TRP A 75 13.35 10.24 14.83
N VAL A 76 14.26 9.49 15.45
CA VAL A 76 14.66 8.16 14.95
C VAL A 76 13.48 7.18 14.95
N ASP A 77 12.67 7.19 16.00
CA ASP A 77 11.49 6.32 16.08
C ASP A 77 10.42 6.74 15.08
N TYR A 78 10.21 8.05 14.92
CA TYR A 78 9.27 8.61 13.95
C TYR A 78 9.60 8.14 12.52
N GLU A 79 10.85 8.29 12.10
CA GLU A 79 11.33 7.84 10.78
C GLU A 79 11.17 6.33 10.60
N ARG A 80 11.51 5.54 11.63
CA ARG A 80 11.33 4.08 11.60
C ARG A 80 9.86 3.70 11.43
N ILE A 81 8.97 4.28 12.24
CA ILE A 81 7.52 4.01 12.18
C ILE A 81 6.97 4.38 10.79
N GLN A 82 7.39 5.52 10.24
CA GLN A 82 6.99 5.93 8.89
C GLN A 82 7.44 4.90 7.83
N GLY A 83 8.71 4.48 7.87
CA GLY A 83 9.25 3.45 6.98
C GLY A 83 8.48 2.14 7.08
N ASP A 84 8.31 1.62 8.29
CA ASP A 84 7.61 0.36 8.56
C ASP A 84 6.17 0.36 8.01
N ILE A 85 5.46 1.49 8.15
CA ILE A 85 4.11 1.66 7.61
C ILE A 85 4.11 1.57 6.08
N PHE A 86 5.00 2.30 5.40
CA PHE A 86 5.04 2.31 3.94
C PHE A 86 5.51 0.97 3.37
N ASP A 87 6.54 0.37 3.93
CA ASP A 87 7.05 -0.94 3.51
C ASP A 87 5.95 -2.00 3.59
N TYR A 88 5.19 -2.02 4.69
CA TYR A 88 4.07 -2.94 4.85
C TYR A 88 2.95 -2.69 3.82
N LEU A 89 2.52 -1.44 3.67
CA LEU A 89 1.42 -1.09 2.76
C LEU A 89 1.79 -1.36 1.30
N ILE A 90 3.04 -1.10 0.89
CA ILE A 90 3.55 -1.41 -0.45
C ILE A 90 3.60 -2.92 -0.65
N THR A 91 4.05 -3.68 0.36
CA THR A 91 4.13 -5.15 0.29
C THR A 91 2.76 -5.80 0.10
N VAL A 92 1.72 -5.29 0.78
CA VAL A 92 0.36 -5.82 0.70
C VAL A 92 -0.43 -5.33 -0.52
N MET A 93 -0.03 -4.21 -1.13
CA MET A 93 -0.74 -3.61 -2.27
C MET A 93 -1.05 -4.60 -3.43
N PRO A 94 -0.15 -5.51 -3.84
CA PRO A 94 -0.42 -6.48 -4.91
C PRO A 94 -1.58 -7.44 -4.63
N GLU A 95 -1.88 -7.74 -3.35
CA GLU A 95 -3.02 -8.59 -2.96
C GLU A 95 -4.37 -7.96 -3.34
N PHE A 96 -4.39 -6.64 -3.53
CA PHE A 96 -5.57 -5.91 -4.01
C PHE A 96 -5.59 -5.76 -5.54
N GLY A 97 -4.65 -6.38 -6.26
CA GLY A 97 -4.47 -6.17 -7.70
C GLY A 97 -4.06 -4.74 -8.04
N LEU A 98 -3.31 -4.09 -7.13
CA LEU A 98 -2.76 -2.76 -7.31
C LEU A 98 -1.24 -2.85 -7.49
N SER A 99 -0.64 -1.82 -8.07
CA SER A 99 0.80 -1.74 -8.24
C SER A 99 1.28 -0.32 -8.04
N LEU A 100 2.47 -0.18 -7.49
CA LEU A 100 3.10 1.12 -7.31
C LEU A 100 3.53 1.65 -8.68
N TYR A 101 3.15 2.90 -8.98
CA TYR A 101 3.68 3.57 -10.15
C TYR A 101 5.16 3.88 -9.95
N GLN A 102 5.99 3.53 -10.92
CA GLN A 102 7.40 3.91 -10.99
C GLN A 102 7.66 4.54 -12.35
N GLN A 103 8.37 5.67 -12.36
CA GLN A 103 8.74 6.30 -13.61
C GLN A 103 9.73 5.36 -14.34
N PRO A 104 9.45 4.95 -15.58
CA PRO A 104 10.33 4.03 -16.30
C PRO A 104 11.69 4.67 -16.56
N SER A 105 12.75 3.88 -16.40
CA SER A 105 14.13 4.26 -16.68
C SER A 105 14.59 3.73 -18.04
N GLY A 106 15.75 4.21 -18.52
CA GLY A 106 16.36 3.67 -19.73
C GLY A 106 16.71 2.17 -19.63
N ALA A 107 16.90 1.64 -18.42
CA ALA A 107 17.12 0.20 -18.21
C ALA A 107 15.84 -0.60 -18.47
N ASP A 108 14.68 -0.11 -18.02
CA ASP A 108 13.38 -0.76 -18.24
C ASP A 108 13.05 -0.84 -19.73
N MET A 109 13.35 0.24 -20.47
CA MET A 109 13.19 0.29 -21.92
C MET A 109 14.05 -0.77 -22.62
N ARG A 110 15.32 -0.92 -22.21
CA ARG A 110 16.21 -1.95 -22.79
C ARG A 110 15.70 -3.37 -22.56
N VAL A 111 15.12 -3.67 -21.39
CA VAL A 111 14.53 -4.99 -21.10
C VAL A 111 13.31 -5.22 -22.01
N GLY A 112 12.40 -4.25 -22.09
CA GLY A 112 11.21 -4.34 -22.94
C GLY A 112 11.53 -4.45 -24.43
N LEU A 113 12.51 -3.71 -24.94
CA LEU A 113 12.95 -3.78 -26.34
C LEU A 113 13.67 -5.09 -26.70
N ARG A 114 14.25 -5.79 -25.72
CA ARG A 114 14.88 -7.11 -25.92
C ARG A 114 13.88 -8.26 -25.92
N GLY A 115 12.59 -7.98 -25.65
CA GLY A 115 11.56 -9.02 -25.52
C GLY A 115 11.73 -9.89 -24.27
N GLU A 116 12.54 -9.44 -23.30
CA GLU A 116 12.70 -10.15 -22.04
C GLU A 116 11.48 -9.85 -21.14
N PRO A 117 10.90 -10.87 -20.50
CA PRO A 117 9.75 -10.66 -19.62
C PRO A 117 10.14 -9.71 -18.48
N ALA A 118 9.27 -8.72 -18.23
CA ALA A 118 9.45 -7.79 -17.13
C ALA A 118 9.59 -8.59 -15.83
N ARG A 119 10.72 -8.41 -15.13
CA ARG A 119 10.92 -8.99 -13.79
C ARG A 119 10.00 -8.26 -12.82
N VAL A 120 8.80 -8.82 -12.60
CA VAL A 120 7.99 -8.47 -11.45
C VAL A 120 8.81 -8.82 -10.21
N GLY A 121 9.00 -7.86 -9.31
CA GLY A 121 9.90 -7.95 -8.18
C GLY A 121 9.68 -9.20 -7.34
N ALA A 122 10.49 -10.23 -7.57
CA ALA A 122 10.67 -11.32 -6.63
C ALA A 122 11.49 -10.76 -5.48
N GLY A 123 10.91 -10.78 -4.27
CA GLY A 123 11.66 -10.52 -3.05
C GLY A 123 12.94 -11.34 -3.07
N ARG A 124 14.09 -10.68 -2.87
CA ARG A 124 15.36 -11.38 -2.73
C ARG A 124 15.23 -12.34 -1.57
N GLU A 125 15.32 -13.64 -1.83
CA GLU A 125 15.69 -14.60 -0.81
C GLU A 125 17.00 -14.10 -0.19
N ILE A 126 16.96 -13.85 1.11
CA ILE A 126 18.15 -13.51 1.88
C ILE A 126 19.00 -14.79 1.87
N GLU A 127 20.01 -14.81 0.99
CA GLU A 127 21.02 -15.84 0.96
C GLU A 127 21.72 -15.82 2.33
N THR A 128 21.44 -16.84 3.13
CA THR A 128 22.06 -17.02 4.44
C THR A 128 23.54 -17.28 4.21
N LEU A 129 24.39 -16.30 4.57
CA LEU A 129 25.83 -16.48 4.58
C LEU A 129 26.18 -17.70 5.44
N PRO A 130 26.98 -18.66 4.95
CA PRO A 130 27.45 -19.75 5.79
C PRO A 130 28.34 -19.17 6.88
N THR A 131 28.02 -19.49 8.12
CA THR A 131 28.84 -19.14 9.28
C THR A 131 30.11 -19.99 9.22
N GLU A 132 31.23 -19.39 8.80
CA GLU A 132 32.54 -20.05 8.92
C GLU A 132 32.86 -20.20 10.40
N HIS A 133 32.72 -21.44 10.88
CA HIS A 133 33.19 -21.88 12.18
C HIS A 133 34.69 -22.17 12.06
N SER A 134 35.52 -21.14 12.14
CA SER A 134 36.95 -21.32 12.39
C SER A 134 37.15 -21.51 13.89
N ALA A 135 37.13 -22.78 14.27
CA ALA A 135 37.87 -23.25 15.44
C ALA A 135 39.35 -22.95 15.19
N ASP A 136 39.94 -22.08 16.01
CA ASP A 136 41.39 -22.05 16.16
C ASP A 136 41.74 -22.27 17.63
N HIS A 137 42.40 -23.41 17.81
CA HIS A 137 43.14 -23.80 18.99
C HIS A 137 44.39 -22.92 19.13
N ALA A 138 44.54 -22.28 20.29
CA ALA A 138 45.83 -22.05 20.96
C ALA A 138 45.58 -21.55 22.39
#